data_AF-A0A287D678-F1
#
_entry.id   AF-A0A287D678-F1
#
_cell.length_a   1.000
_cell.length_b   1.000
_cell.length_c   1.000
_cell.angle_alpha   90.00
_cell.angle_beta   90.00
_cell.angle_gamma   90.00
#
_symmetry.space_group_name_H-M   'P 1'
#
loop_
_entity.id
_entity.type
_entity.pdbx_description
1 polymer ?
#
loop_
_entity_poly.entity_id
_entity_poly.type
_entity_poly.pdbx_seq_one_letter_code
_entity_poly.pdbx_strand_id
1 'polypeptide(L)'
;METWSVDQVCLWLVEKNLGELVPRFQEEEVSGAALLALNDRMVQQLVKKIGHQAVLMDLIKRYKQNNQGPRFPGSPREISLITQAEATPADIQSSSPASHGEQRPSFHPAENLDNGLIDQRVLKQRRNMKHVLARNKALQWTKSYILPEFPYDVKCMLAEQKCPDHSMRIRIIEFLQADMTKYLEGSLYPTTQQYNDVVNALLHAHPFLDEDGCGFFLWKRALKDRFKYVRRPIEDDEQVIKNKCKFGHRRGQTRKSLADIRFDEIKIVQIKLST
;
A
#
# COMPACT_ATOMS: atom_id res chain seq x y z
N MET A 1 -29.82 1.81 -8.25
CA MET A 1 -29.68 2.44 -6.92
C MET A 1 -30.28 3.82 -6.89
N GLU A 2 -30.35 4.56 -8.00
CA GLU A 2 -30.95 5.91 -8.01
C GLU A 2 -32.44 5.94 -7.59
N THR A 3 -33.21 4.90 -7.93
CA THR A 3 -34.63 4.76 -7.56
C THR A 3 -34.88 4.03 -6.23
N TRP A 4 -33.84 3.79 -5.43
CA TRP A 4 -34.01 2.99 -4.21
C TRP A 4 -34.65 3.77 -3.06
N SER A 5 -35.57 3.12 -2.35
CA SER A 5 -36.11 3.61 -1.09
C SER A 5 -35.08 3.54 0.04
N VAL A 6 -35.36 4.22 1.16
CA VAL A 6 -34.51 4.19 2.36
C VAL A 6 -34.32 2.75 2.86
N ASP A 7 -35.40 1.95 2.90
CA ASP A 7 -35.34 0.55 3.32
C ASP A 7 -34.44 -0.31 2.43
N GLN A 8 -34.46 -0.07 1.12
CA GLN A 8 -33.58 -0.76 0.17
C GLN A 8 -32.11 -0.38 0.37
N VAL A 9 -31.83 0.87 0.71
CA VAL A 9 -30.48 1.34 1.08
C VAL A 9 -30.02 0.68 2.39
N CYS A 10 -30.90 0.59 3.39
CA CYS A 10 -30.60 -0.05 4.67
C CYS A 10 -30.30 -1.55 4.51
N LEU A 11 -31.09 -2.28 3.72
CA LEU A 11 -30.84 -3.69 3.41
C LEU A 11 -29.49 -3.87 2.69
N TRP A 12 -29.17 -2.99 1.75
CA TRP A 12 -27.89 -3.01 1.05
C TRP A 12 -26.70 -2.74 1.98
N LEU A 13 -26.84 -1.84 2.96
CA LEU A 13 -25.79 -1.60 3.97
C LEU A 13 -25.54 -2.86 4.80
N VAL A 14 -26.59 -3.59 5.20
CA VAL A 14 -26.45 -4.86 5.92
C VAL A 14 -25.70 -5.89 5.04
N GLU A 15 -26.10 -6.04 3.78
CA GLU A 15 -25.45 -6.95 2.83
C GLU A 15 -23.96 -6.64 2.63
N LYS A 16 -23.58 -5.35 2.63
CA LYS A 16 -22.19 -4.90 2.47
C LYS A 16 -21.40 -4.83 3.79
N ASN A 17 -21.88 -5.46 4.86
CA ASN A 17 -21.27 -5.46 6.19
C ASN A 17 -21.12 -4.05 6.82
N LEU A 18 -21.98 -3.13 6.42
CA LEU A 18 -22.12 -1.78 6.97
C LEU A 18 -23.42 -1.63 7.79
N GLY A 19 -23.94 -2.73 8.32
CA GLY A 19 -25.21 -2.75 9.07
C GLY A 19 -25.25 -1.84 10.30
N GLU A 20 -24.09 -1.52 10.89
CA GLU A 20 -23.99 -0.55 11.99
C GLU A 20 -24.39 0.89 11.57
N LEU A 21 -24.42 1.20 10.28
CA LEU A 21 -24.81 2.51 9.76
C LEU A 21 -26.32 2.63 9.54
N VAL A 22 -27.07 1.52 9.56
CA VAL A 22 -28.51 1.50 9.27
C VAL A 22 -29.31 2.48 10.12
N PRO A 23 -29.13 2.57 11.46
CA PRO A 23 -29.92 3.50 12.27
C PRO A 23 -29.71 4.97 11.85
N ARG A 24 -28.48 5.34 11.46
CA ARG A 24 -28.14 6.71 11.03
C ARG A 24 -28.67 7.03 9.64
N PHE A 25 -28.64 6.06 8.72
CA PHE A 25 -29.16 6.25 7.36
C PHE A 25 -30.69 6.28 7.33
N GLN A 26 -31.33 5.62 8.29
CA GLN A 26 -32.77 5.68 8.49
C GLN A 26 -33.21 6.99 9.16
N GLU A 27 -32.46 7.46 10.18
CA GLU A 27 -32.71 8.75 10.86
C GLU A 27 -32.58 9.95 9.90
N GLU A 28 -31.58 9.92 9.01
CA GLU A 28 -31.30 10.97 8.03
C GLU A 28 -32.03 10.76 6.69
N GLU A 29 -32.97 9.79 6.63
CA GLU A 29 -33.80 9.46 5.46
C GLU A 29 -33.00 9.34 4.13
N VAL A 30 -31.86 8.66 4.18
CA VAL A 30 -30.93 8.58 3.03
C VAL A 30 -31.47 7.63 1.97
N SER A 31 -32.16 8.20 0.97
CA SER A 31 -32.62 7.48 -0.22
C SER A 31 -31.46 7.10 -1.16
N GLY A 32 -31.72 6.23 -2.14
CA GLY A 32 -30.71 5.80 -3.10
C GLY A 32 -30.10 6.92 -3.95
N ALA A 33 -30.90 7.93 -4.29
CA ALA A 33 -30.41 9.14 -4.95
C ALA A 33 -29.49 9.96 -4.03
N ALA A 34 -29.88 10.15 -2.77
CA ALA A 34 -29.08 10.85 -1.76
C ALA A 34 -27.75 10.12 -1.48
N LEU A 35 -27.79 8.78 -1.38
CA LEU A 35 -26.62 7.93 -1.22
C LEU A 35 -25.60 8.13 -2.34
N LEU A 36 -26.07 8.19 -3.60
CA LEU A 36 -25.20 8.45 -4.74
C LEU A 36 -24.68 9.90 -4.78
N ALA A 37 -25.39 10.85 -4.18
CA ALA A 37 -24.96 12.26 -4.11
C ALA A 37 -23.97 12.56 -2.98
N LEU A 38 -23.74 11.62 -2.06
CA LEU A 38 -22.81 11.81 -0.94
C LEU A 38 -21.40 12.14 -1.43
N ASN A 39 -20.86 13.24 -0.88
CA ASN A 39 -19.47 13.63 -1.06
C ASN A 39 -18.65 13.32 0.20
N ASP A 40 -17.34 13.48 0.12
CA ASP A 40 -16.41 13.10 1.20
C ASP A 40 -16.77 13.77 2.54
N ARG A 41 -17.13 15.06 2.52
CA ARG A 41 -17.51 15.82 3.73
C ARG A 41 -18.82 15.34 4.35
N MET A 42 -19.82 15.00 3.54
CA MET A 42 -21.09 14.47 4.03
C MET A 42 -20.91 13.06 4.62
N VAL A 43 -20.08 12.21 4.01
CA VAL A 43 -19.76 10.89 4.56
C VAL A 43 -19.01 11.00 5.89
N GLN A 44 -18.11 11.96 6.03
CA GLN A 44 -17.42 12.22 7.30
C GLN A 44 -18.40 12.61 8.43
N GLN A 45 -19.46 13.36 8.11
CA GLN A 45 -20.50 13.75 9.08
C GLN A 45 -21.44 12.59 9.43
N LEU A 46 -21.84 11.81 8.43
CA LEU A 46 -22.81 10.72 8.58
C LEU A 46 -22.20 9.46 9.22
N VAL A 47 -20.91 9.20 8.96
CA VAL A 47 -20.21 7.99 9.37
C VAL A 47 -18.99 8.35 10.22
N LYS A 48 -19.03 8.05 11.53
CA LYS A 48 -17.93 8.39 12.45
C LYS A 48 -16.66 7.53 12.29
N LYS A 49 -16.81 6.29 11.79
CA LYS A 49 -15.69 5.34 11.65
C LYS A 49 -14.99 5.55 10.31
N ILE A 50 -13.73 5.99 10.33
CA ILE A 50 -12.89 6.22 9.13
C ILE A 50 -12.84 5.00 8.20
N GLY A 51 -12.78 3.79 8.76
CA GLY A 51 -12.79 2.56 7.96
C GLY A 51 -14.11 2.34 7.21
N HIS A 52 -15.25 2.67 7.83
CA HIS A 52 -16.56 2.57 7.17
C HIS A 52 -16.76 3.69 6.13
N GLN A 53 -16.23 4.90 6.38
CA GLN A 53 -16.23 5.99 5.40
C GLN A 53 -15.55 5.56 4.09
N ALA A 54 -14.33 5.01 4.19
CA ALA A 54 -13.57 4.58 3.02
C ALA A 54 -14.28 3.45 2.25
N VAL A 55 -14.82 2.45 2.96
CA VAL A 55 -15.55 1.34 2.35
C VAL A 55 -16.84 1.81 1.68
N LEU A 56 -17.60 2.70 2.31
CA LEU A 56 -18.83 3.26 1.75
C LEU A 56 -18.53 4.08 0.49
N MET A 57 -17.54 4.95 0.53
CA MET A 57 -17.13 5.76 -0.63
C MET A 57 -16.68 4.89 -1.81
N ASP A 58 -15.92 3.83 -1.55
CA ASP A 58 -15.48 2.87 -2.57
C ASP A 58 -16.66 2.09 -3.18
N LEU A 59 -17.64 1.68 -2.36
CA LEU A 59 -18.87 1.04 -2.84
C LEU A 59 -19.71 1.97 -3.74
N ILE A 60 -19.91 3.22 -3.33
CA ILE A 60 -20.63 4.24 -4.12
C ILE A 60 -19.90 4.50 -5.45
N LYS A 61 -18.57 4.65 -5.40
CA LYS A 61 -17.75 4.87 -6.61
C LYS A 61 -17.84 3.71 -7.60
N ARG A 62 -17.72 2.47 -7.12
CA ARG A 62 -17.88 1.27 -7.96
C ARG A 62 -19.27 1.20 -8.59
N TYR A 63 -20.31 1.55 -7.84
CA TYR A 63 -21.67 1.54 -8.37
C TYR A 63 -21.87 2.61 -9.47
N LYS A 64 -21.30 3.81 -9.31
CA LYS A 64 -21.29 4.85 -10.35
C LYS A 64 -20.55 4.40 -11.61
N GLN A 65 -19.39 3.76 -11.44
CA GLN A 65 -18.58 3.24 -12.54
C GLN A 65 -19.24 2.08 -13.29
N ASN A 66 -20.06 1.27 -12.61
CA ASN A 66 -20.74 0.14 -13.23
C ASN A 66 -21.99 0.56 -14.03
N ASN A 67 -22.62 1.69 -13.68
CA ASN A 67 -23.77 2.24 -14.43
C ASN A 67 -23.37 3.21 -15.53
N GLN A 68 -22.20 3.83 -15.43
CA GLN A 68 -21.57 4.52 -16.56
C GLN A 68 -20.78 3.47 -17.34
N GLY A 69 -21.44 2.75 -18.25
CA GLY A 69 -20.81 1.71 -19.08
C GLY A 69 -19.48 2.16 -19.69
N PRO A 70 -18.60 1.23 -20.10
CA PRO A 70 -17.24 1.53 -20.50
C PRO A 70 -17.25 2.53 -21.67
N ARG A 71 -17.01 3.82 -21.39
CA ARG A 71 -16.57 4.76 -22.41
C ARG A 71 -15.12 4.41 -22.73
N PHE A 72 -14.95 3.54 -23.72
CA PHE A 72 -13.71 3.42 -24.45
C PHE A 72 -13.32 4.81 -24.97
N PRO A 73 -12.06 5.24 -24.83
CA PRO A 73 -11.57 6.45 -25.47
C PRO A 73 -11.50 6.18 -26.97
N GLY A 74 -12.57 6.55 -27.68
CA GLY A 74 -12.63 6.46 -29.13
C GLY A 74 -11.75 7.55 -29.77
N SER A 75 -10.89 7.11 -30.68
CA SER A 75 -10.25 7.90 -31.72
C SER A 75 -9.80 6.93 -32.82
N PRO A 76 -9.69 7.30 -34.11
CA PRO A 76 -10.36 8.36 -34.89
C PRO A 76 -10.98 7.80 -36.20
N ARG A 77 -11.66 8.69 -36.97
CA ARG A 77 -12.19 8.53 -38.36
C ARG A 77 -13.60 7.93 -38.44
N GLU A 78 -14.52 8.35 -39.30
CA GLU A 78 -14.63 9.42 -40.32
C GLU A 78 -16.04 9.24 -40.91
N ILE A 79 -16.76 10.33 -41.21
CA ILE A 79 -17.82 10.50 -42.23
C ILE A 79 -18.07 12.03 -42.22
N SER A 80 -17.42 12.82 -43.07
CA SER A 80 -17.77 13.19 -44.44
C SER A 80 -18.81 14.31 -44.55
N LEU A 81 -18.37 15.36 -45.28
CA LEU A 81 -19.11 16.34 -46.09
C LEU A 81 -19.78 17.52 -45.37
N ILE A 82 -19.18 18.71 -45.56
CA ILE A 82 -19.82 19.84 -46.23
C ILE A 82 -18.77 20.52 -47.13
N THR A 83 -19.26 20.98 -48.27
CA THR A 83 -18.61 21.27 -49.55
C THR A 83 -18.33 22.77 -49.73
N GLN A 84 -17.30 23.08 -50.54
CA GLN A 84 -17.04 24.34 -51.28
C GLN A 84 -16.64 25.57 -50.46
N ALA A 85 -15.78 26.49 -50.90
CA ALA A 85 -15.03 26.79 -52.13
C ALA A 85 -13.76 27.57 -51.64
N GLU A 86 -12.69 27.92 -52.36
CA GLU A 86 -12.44 28.24 -53.76
C GLU A 86 -10.92 28.46 -53.93
N ALA A 87 -10.43 28.36 -55.17
CA ALA A 87 -9.16 28.91 -55.69
C ALA A 87 -7.81 28.23 -55.35
N THR A 88 -7.45 27.32 -56.25
CA THR A 88 -6.11 26.98 -56.80
C THR A 88 -5.41 28.17 -57.51
N PRO A 89 -4.21 28.05 -58.10
CA PRO A 89 -2.95 27.46 -57.61
C PRO A 89 -1.67 28.24 -58.07
N ALA A 90 -0.51 27.78 -57.59
CA ALA A 90 0.79 27.62 -58.31
C ALA A 90 1.44 28.79 -59.10
N ASP A 91 2.73 29.05 -58.84
CA ASP A 91 3.85 28.81 -59.79
C ASP A 91 5.16 29.46 -59.28
N ILE A 92 6.25 28.71 -59.07
CA ILE A 92 7.29 28.24 -60.02
C ILE A 92 8.49 29.22 -60.16
N GLN A 93 9.67 28.72 -59.73
CA GLN A 93 11.04 28.96 -60.25
C GLN A 93 11.62 30.39 -60.11
N SER A 94 12.93 30.66 -60.00
CA SER A 94 14.18 29.88 -60.09
C SER A 94 15.33 30.79 -59.56
N SER A 95 16.49 30.19 -59.33
CA SER A 95 17.86 30.75 -59.55
C SER A 95 18.69 31.15 -58.31
N SER A 96 19.58 30.23 -57.93
CA SER A 96 20.88 30.42 -57.21
C SER A 96 21.91 31.15 -58.13
N PRO A 97 23.20 31.46 -57.75
CA PRO A 97 24.04 30.79 -56.72
C PRO A 97 25.14 31.64 -56.00
N ALA A 98 25.95 30.89 -55.22
CA ALA A 98 27.26 31.20 -54.61
C ALA A 98 27.24 32.03 -53.30
N SER A 99 27.99 31.73 -52.23
CA SER A 99 29.09 30.78 -52.05
C SER A 99 29.44 30.60 -50.55
N HIS A 100 30.00 29.42 -50.22
CA HIS A 100 30.83 29.04 -49.04
C HIS A 100 30.25 29.23 -47.62
N GLY A 101 30.31 28.31 -46.67
CA GLY A 101 30.87 26.96 -46.45
C GLY A 101 30.47 26.65 -44.99
N GLU A 102 29.84 25.53 -44.68
CA GLU A 102 30.46 24.37 -44.00
C GLU A 102 29.38 23.27 -43.91
N GLN A 103 29.75 22.03 -44.27
CA GLN A 103 28.99 20.79 -44.11
C GLN A 103 29.25 20.26 -42.68
N ARG A 104 28.42 19.51 -41.93
CA ARG A 104 27.24 18.64 -42.12
C ARG A 104 26.89 18.06 -40.70
N PRO A 105 25.87 17.21 -40.48
CA PRO A 105 24.42 17.33 -40.71
C PRO A 105 23.58 17.05 -39.45
N SER A 106 22.41 17.68 -39.36
CA SER A 106 21.25 17.18 -38.59
C SER A 106 20.45 16.21 -39.46
N PHE A 107 19.99 15.08 -38.90
CA PHE A 107 18.78 14.38 -39.33
C PHE A 107 18.20 13.52 -38.16
N HIS A 108 16.98 13.82 -37.74
CA HIS A 108 16.01 12.82 -37.22
C HIS A 108 15.07 12.43 -38.39
N PRO A 109 14.14 11.44 -38.33
CA PRO A 109 13.74 10.49 -37.25
C PRO A 109 13.57 9.02 -37.74
N ALA A 110 13.31 8.08 -36.82
CA ALA A 110 12.66 6.81 -37.16
C ALA A 110 11.84 6.29 -35.96
N GLU A 111 10.51 6.31 -36.10
CA GLU A 111 9.60 5.50 -35.28
C GLU A 111 9.72 4.04 -35.72
N ASN A 112 9.87 3.12 -34.77
CA ASN A 112 9.35 1.76 -34.89
C ASN A 112 9.10 1.18 -33.49
N LEU A 113 7.93 0.58 -33.35
CA LEU A 113 7.46 -0.24 -32.25
C LEU A 113 8.52 -1.27 -31.83
N ASP A 114 8.81 -1.34 -30.53
CA ASP A 114 9.00 -2.65 -29.89
C ASP A 114 8.40 -2.66 -28.49
N ASN A 115 7.76 -3.78 -28.22
CA ASN A 115 6.86 -4.05 -27.13
C ASN A 115 7.67 -4.70 -26.01
N GLY A 116 7.63 -4.11 -24.81
CA GLY A 116 7.79 -4.86 -23.56
C GLY A 116 9.16 -5.46 -23.25
N LEU A 117 10.04 -4.68 -22.63
CA LEU A 117 11.03 -5.22 -21.68
C LEU A 117 11.05 -4.36 -20.41
N ILE A 118 10.10 -4.63 -19.52
CA ILE A 118 10.25 -4.25 -18.10
C ILE A 118 11.54 -4.91 -17.62
N ASP A 119 12.52 -4.08 -17.27
CA ASP A 119 13.85 -4.51 -16.85
C ASP A 119 13.74 -5.53 -15.70
N GLN A 120 14.00 -6.80 -16.00
CA GLN A 120 13.93 -7.90 -15.04
C GLN A 120 14.89 -7.72 -13.84
N ARG A 121 15.80 -6.73 -13.89
CA ARG A 121 16.66 -6.38 -12.76
C ARG A 121 15.90 -5.74 -11.61
N VAL A 122 14.79 -5.04 -11.86
CA VAL A 122 13.99 -4.41 -10.79
C VAL A 122 13.10 -5.44 -10.06
N LEU A 123 12.70 -6.53 -10.73
CA LEU A 123 11.92 -7.60 -10.11
C LEU A 123 12.77 -8.64 -9.33
N LYS A 124 14.05 -8.83 -9.66
CA LYS A 124 14.92 -9.76 -8.93
C LYS A 124 15.32 -9.25 -7.54
N GLN A 125 15.25 -7.94 -7.29
CA GLN A 125 15.49 -7.39 -5.95
C GLN A 125 14.33 -7.64 -4.98
N ARG A 126 13.13 -7.93 -5.48
CA ARG A 126 11.93 -8.18 -4.66
C ARG A 126 11.73 -9.65 -4.27
N ARG A 127 12.49 -10.59 -4.84
CA ARG A 127 12.39 -12.05 -4.57
C ARG A 127 13.59 -12.68 -3.87
N ASN A 128 14.66 -11.91 -3.60
CA ASN A 128 15.88 -12.42 -2.95
C ASN A 128 16.11 -11.96 -1.52
N MET A 129 15.14 -11.31 -0.85
CA MET A 129 15.08 -11.36 0.62
C MET A 129 14.49 -12.70 1.08
N LYS A 130 14.99 -13.81 0.51
CA LYS A 130 14.89 -15.11 1.14
C LYS A 130 15.49 -14.93 2.52
N HIS A 131 14.73 -15.34 3.54
CA HIS A 131 15.11 -15.33 4.94
C HIS A 131 16.58 -15.73 5.12
N VAL A 132 17.47 -14.75 5.19
CA VAL A 132 18.76 -14.94 5.85
C VAL A 132 18.45 -14.77 7.32
N LEU A 133 17.77 -15.76 7.90
CA LEU A 133 17.81 -15.99 9.33
C LEU A 133 19.18 -16.60 9.62
N ALA A 134 20.22 -15.77 9.48
CA ALA A 134 21.50 -16.09 10.07
C ALA A 134 21.23 -16.25 11.57
N ARG A 135 21.49 -17.45 12.08
CA ARG A 135 21.43 -17.80 13.50
C ARG A 135 22.51 -16.99 14.23
N ASN A 136 22.25 -15.70 14.38
CA ASN A 136 23.06 -14.79 15.17
C ASN A 136 22.87 -15.23 16.62
N LYS A 137 23.97 -15.56 17.30
CA LYS A 137 23.97 -15.69 18.75
C LYS A 137 23.38 -14.39 19.30
N ALA A 138 22.31 -14.48 20.07
CA ALA A 138 21.63 -13.30 20.56
C ALA A 138 22.62 -12.46 21.38
N LEU A 139 22.78 -11.19 20.99
CA LEU A 139 23.52 -10.26 21.82
C LEU A 139 22.69 -10.00 23.09
N GLN A 140 23.35 -9.89 24.23
CA GLN A 140 22.70 -9.54 25.49
C GLN A 140 22.18 -8.09 25.39
N TRP A 141 20.90 -7.86 25.73
CA TRP A 141 20.33 -6.52 25.82
C TRP A 141 20.96 -5.79 27.01
N THR A 142 21.94 -4.92 26.76
CA THR A 142 22.51 -4.07 27.81
C THR A 142 21.47 -3.06 28.28
N LYS A 143 21.55 -2.61 29.54
CA LYS A 143 20.62 -1.61 30.11
C LYS A 143 20.54 -0.31 29.29
N SER A 144 21.57 -0.02 28.51
CA SER A 144 21.59 1.08 27.54
C SER A 144 21.65 0.48 26.14
N TYR A 145 20.62 0.73 25.34
CA TYR A 145 20.62 0.39 23.92
C TYR A 145 21.55 1.34 23.16
N ILE A 146 22.35 0.79 22.23
CA ILE A 146 23.25 1.57 21.38
C ILE A 146 22.66 1.57 19.97
N LEU A 147 22.54 2.76 19.38
CA LEU A 147 21.99 2.88 18.02
C LEU A 147 22.88 2.13 17.02
N PRO A 148 22.27 1.46 16.02
CA PRO A 148 23.03 0.84 14.94
C PRO A 148 23.70 1.91 14.09
N GLU A 149 24.74 1.54 13.35
CA GLU A 149 25.25 2.40 12.31
C GLU A 149 24.21 2.49 11.18
N PHE A 150 23.67 3.70 11.00
CA PHE A 150 22.72 3.98 9.94
C PHE A 150 23.41 4.04 8.56
N PRO A 151 22.68 3.71 7.48
CA PRO A 151 23.16 3.94 6.11
C PRO A 151 23.58 5.38 5.86
N TYR A 152 24.44 5.58 4.87
CA TYR A 152 25.02 6.89 4.58
C TYR A 152 23.98 7.99 4.33
N ASP A 153 22.92 7.71 3.58
CA ASP A 153 21.85 8.68 3.30
C ASP A 153 21.11 9.12 4.58
N VAL A 154 20.80 8.16 5.45
CA VAL A 154 20.21 8.44 6.78
C VAL A 154 21.22 9.22 7.64
N LYS A 155 22.49 8.82 7.65
CA LYS A 155 23.55 9.48 8.43
C LYS A 155 23.76 10.93 8.01
N CYS A 156 23.79 11.21 6.70
CA CYS A 156 23.87 12.58 6.17
C CYS A 156 22.69 13.42 6.62
N MET A 157 21.47 12.92 6.46
CA MET A 157 20.26 13.63 6.85
C MET A 157 20.20 13.90 8.37
N LEU A 158 20.64 12.94 9.20
CA LEU A 158 20.72 13.12 10.65
C LEU A 158 21.79 14.16 11.04
N ALA A 159 22.93 14.19 10.33
CA ALA A 159 23.99 15.16 10.56
C ALA A 159 23.58 16.58 10.15
N GLU A 160 22.77 16.71 9.09
CA GLU A 160 22.19 17.97 8.63
C GLU A 160 21.03 18.46 9.52
N GLN A 161 20.58 17.67 10.49
CA GLN A 161 19.47 17.97 11.40
C GLN A 161 18.17 18.38 10.68
N LYS A 162 17.93 17.80 9.50
CA LYS A 162 16.71 18.06 8.72
C LYS A 162 15.58 17.18 9.21
N CYS A 163 14.37 17.73 9.32
CA CYS A 163 13.19 16.94 9.65
C CYS A 163 12.98 15.83 8.61
N PRO A 164 12.91 14.54 9.02
CA PRO A 164 12.84 13.44 8.08
C PRO A 164 11.47 13.37 7.41
N ASP A 165 11.48 13.26 6.09
CA ASP A 165 10.27 12.99 5.32
C ASP A 165 9.69 11.58 5.62
N HIS A 166 8.58 11.24 4.98
CA HIS A 166 7.94 9.94 5.21
C HIS A 166 8.84 8.74 4.86
N SER A 167 9.58 8.82 3.75
CA SER A 167 10.46 7.75 3.28
C SER A 167 11.64 7.55 4.24
N MET A 168 12.24 8.64 4.69
CA MET A 168 13.37 8.62 5.61
C MET A 168 12.96 8.11 6.99
N ARG A 169 11.79 8.53 7.50
CA ARG A 169 11.20 7.96 8.72
C ARG A 169 10.99 6.46 8.60
N ILE A 170 10.48 5.97 7.47
CA ILE A 170 10.36 4.54 7.23
C ILE A 170 11.74 3.87 7.35
N ARG A 171 12.74 4.35 6.60
CA ARG A 171 14.10 3.75 6.60
C ARG A 171 14.69 3.66 8.00
N ILE A 172 14.65 4.74 8.79
CA ILE A 172 15.13 4.74 10.17
C ILE A 172 14.45 3.62 10.97
N ILE A 173 13.13 3.49 10.88
CA ILE A 173 12.37 2.43 11.55
C ILE A 173 12.75 1.03 11.05
N GLU A 174 13.01 0.85 9.75
CA GLU A 174 13.45 -0.45 9.20
C GLU A 174 14.79 -0.87 9.81
N PHE A 175 15.74 0.07 9.91
CA PHE A 175 17.07 -0.20 10.48
C PHE A 175 17.01 -0.49 11.97
N LEU A 176 16.25 0.31 12.73
CA LEU A 176 16.04 0.04 14.15
C LEU A 176 15.37 -1.32 14.36
N GLN A 177 14.34 -1.66 13.58
CA GLN A 177 13.68 -2.96 13.69
C GLN A 177 14.63 -4.11 13.35
N ALA A 178 15.42 -4.00 12.29
CA ALA A 178 16.37 -5.03 11.90
C ALA A 178 17.43 -5.22 13.00
N ASP A 179 17.94 -4.14 13.57
CA ASP A 179 18.90 -4.20 14.65
C ASP A 179 18.33 -4.84 15.91
N MET A 180 17.13 -4.42 16.34
CA MET A 180 16.45 -4.99 17.51
C MET A 180 16.32 -6.52 17.42
N THR A 181 16.09 -7.09 16.24
CA THR A 181 15.92 -8.55 16.10
C THR A 181 17.14 -9.36 16.52
N LYS A 182 18.35 -8.77 16.52
CA LYS A 182 19.58 -9.41 16.99
C LYS A 182 19.54 -9.78 18.47
N TYR A 183 18.70 -9.10 19.24
CA TYR A 183 18.60 -9.25 20.70
C TYR A 183 17.35 -10.02 21.15
N LEU A 184 16.48 -10.42 20.21
CA LEU A 184 15.19 -11.03 20.54
C LEU A 184 15.22 -12.56 20.54
N GLU A 185 16.38 -13.21 20.40
CA GLU A 185 16.50 -14.68 20.43
C GLU A 185 15.53 -15.39 19.46
N GLY A 186 15.27 -14.79 18.29
CA GLY A 186 14.31 -15.30 17.31
C GLY A 186 12.85 -14.94 17.57
N SER A 187 12.54 -14.26 18.68
CA SER A 187 11.22 -13.68 18.96
C SER A 187 10.94 -12.49 18.04
N LEU A 188 9.67 -12.34 17.65
CA LEU A 188 9.17 -11.16 16.95
C LEU A 188 8.38 -10.23 17.87
N TYR A 189 8.43 -10.43 19.17
CA TYR A 189 7.67 -9.69 20.17
C TYR A 189 8.60 -8.96 21.15
N PRO A 190 9.15 -7.78 20.76
CA PRO A 190 9.86 -6.93 21.72
C PRO A 190 8.95 -6.52 22.88
N THR A 191 9.56 -6.36 24.06
CA THR A 191 8.89 -5.87 25.26
C THR A 191 8.66 -4.35 25.18
N THR A 192 7.74 -3.84 26.00
CA THR A 192 7.51 -2.38 26.11
C THR A 192 8.79 -1.62 26.44
N GLN A 193 9.64 -2.18 27.31
CA GLN A 193 10.89 -1.54 27.71
C GLN A 193 11.89 -1.48 26.54
N GLN A 194 12.01 -2.55 25.76
CA GLN A 194 12.89 -2.57 24.59
C GLN A 194 12.51 -1.49 23.57
N TYR A 195 11.20 -1.26 23.34
CA TYR A 195 10.77 -0.13 22.51
C TYR A 195 11.15 1.22 23.13
N ASN A 196 11.02 1.38 24.46
CA ASN A 196 11.37 2.62 25.14
C ASN A 196 12.86 2.91 25.02
N ASP A 197 13.72 1.93 25.29
CA ASP A 197 15.18 2.09 25.27
C ASP A 197 15.68 2.52 23.88
N VAL A 198 15.14 1.91 22.82
CA VAL A 198 15.53 2.22 21.43
C VAL A 198 15.10 3.63 21.04
N VAL A 199 13.85 4.00 21.36
CA VAL A 199 13.34 5.33 21.03
C VAL A 199 14.04 6.40 21.86
N ASN A 200 14.32 6.12 23.14
CA ASN A 200 15.12 7.02 23.96
C ASN A 200 16.51 7.20 23.38
N ALA A 201 17.22 6.13 23.01
CA ALA A 201 18.54 6.25 22.38
C ALA A 201 18.49 7.10 21.10
N LEU A 202 17.47 6.91 20.26
CA LEU A 202 17.27 7.69 19.04
C LEU A 202 17.12 9.19 19.34
N LEU A 203 16.23 9.54 20.28
CA LEU A 203 15.93 10.94 20.62
C LEU A 203 17.05 11.60 21.43
N HIS A 204 17.80 10.85 22.24
CA HIS A 204 18.99 11.37 22.91
C HIS A 204 20.11 11.69 21.91
N ALA A 205 20.31 10.85 20.88
CA ALA A 205 21.30 11.10 19.84
C ALA A 205 20.87 12.19 18.85
N HIS A 206 19.56 12.32 18.61
CA HIS A 206 18.98 13.25 17.63
C HIS A 206 17.78 14.00 18.22
N PRO A 207 18.01 15.00 19.12
CA PRO A 207 16.93 15.71 19.81
C PRO A 207 15.95 16.44 18.88
N PHE A 208 16.41 16.88 17.70
CA PHE A 208 15.56 17.55 16.70
C PHE A 208 14.41 16.66 16.18
N LEU A 209 14.48 15.35 16.38
CA LEU A 209 13.40 14.41 16.03
C LEU A 209 12.20 14.45 17.01
N ASP A 210 12.31 15.24 18.08
CA ASP A 210 11.29 15.46 19.11
C ASP A 210 10.97 16.96 19.29
N GLU A 211 11.09 17.76 18.22
CA GLU A 211 10.88 19.22 18.27
C GLU A 211 9.52 19.62 18.88
N ASP A 212 8.46 18.88 18.54
CA ASP A 212 7.10 19.10 19.04
C ASP A 212 6.82 18.43 20.41
N GLY A 213 7.82 17.78 21.03
CA GLY A 213 7.67 17.03 22.29
C GLY A 213 6.79 15.77 22.21
N CYS A 214 6.37 15.37 21.02
CA CYS A 214 5.53 14.18 20.77
C CYS A 214 6.24 13.05 20.02
N GLY A 215 7.51 13.25 19.65
CA GLY A 215 8.37 12.34 18.91
C GLY A 215 8.46 10.98 19.58
N PHE A 216 8.61 10.92 20.91
CA PHE A 216 8.68 9.63 21.62
C PHE A 216 7.51 8.70 21.28
N PHE A 217 6.28 9.21 21.30
CA PHE A 217 5.09 8.41 21.01
C PHE A 217 5.01 8.06 19.52
N LEU A 218 5.38 8.97 18.63
CA LEU A 218 5.36 8.76 17.19
C LEU A 218 6.35 7.67 16.76
N TRP A 219 7.61 7.77 17.19
CA TRP A 219 8.66 6.79 16.88
C TRP A 219 8.36 5.43 17.50
N LYS A 220 7.89 5.41 18.76
CA LYS A 220 7.46 4.18 19.43
C LYS A 220 6.29 3.51 18.71
N ARG A 221 5.29 4.28 18.27
CA ARG A 221 4.14 3.78 17.51
C ARG A 221 4.58 3.20 16.18
N ALA A 222 5.42 3.91 15.43
CA ALA A 222 5.92 3.47 14.13
C ALA A 222 6.74 2.17 14.23
N LEU A 223 7.60 2.05 15.25
CA LEU A 223 8.40 0.85 15.51
C LEU A 223 7.52 -0.35 15.89
N LYS A 224 6.52 -0.14 16.76
CA LYS A 224 5.51 -1.18 17.09
C LYS A 224 4.74 -1.63 15.86
N ASP A 225 4.31 -0.69 15.02
CA ASP A 225 3.58 -1.00 13.78
C ASP A 225 4.45 -1.75 12.78
N ARG A 226 5.75 -1.44 12.68
CA ARG A 226 6.68 -2.20 11.86
C ARG A 226 6.75 -3.67 12.26
N PHE A 227 6.98 -3.97 13.54
CA PHE A 227 6.97 -5.35 14.05
C PHE A 227 5.60 -6.04 13.85
N LYS A 228 4.49 -5.30 14.01
CA LYS A 228 3.14 -5.81 13.71
C LYS A 228 2.99 -6.22 12.24
N TYR A 229 3.51 -5.42 11.30
CA TYR A 229 3.42 -5.73 9.88
C TYR A 229 4.36 -6.87 9.46
N VAL A 230 5.55 -6.98 10.05
CA VAL A 230 6.45 -8.12 9.85
C VAL A 230 5.77 -9.44 10.25
N ARG A 231 5.03 -9.46 11.37
CA ARG A 231 4.30 -10.66 11.83
C ARG A 231 3.03 -10.98 11.04
N ARG A 232 2.48 -10.03 10.29
CA ARG A 232 1.20 -10.22 9.59
C ARG A 232 1.25 -11.38 8.59
N PRO A 233 2.23 -11.48 7.66
CA PRO A 233 2.30 -12.57 6.67
C PRO A 233 2.86 -13.89 7.22
N ILE A 234 3.36 -13.95 8.45
CA ILE A 234 3.99 -15.15 9.01
C ILE A 234 2.91 -16.11 9.53
N GLU A 235 2.90 -17.35 9.04
CA GLU A 235 1.89 -18.38 9.36
C GLU A 235 2.48 -19.64 10.00
N ASP A 236 3.80 -19.75 10.00
CA ASP A 236 4.59 -20.94 10.37
C ASP A 236 5.38 -20.77 11.68
N ASP A 237 5.62 -19.55 12.15
CA ASP A 237 6.26 -19.29 13.44
C ASP A 237 5.32 -19.59 14.63
N GLU A 238 5.71 -20.52 15.50
CA GLU A 238 4.90 -21.00 16.62
C GLU A 238 4.46 -19.87 17.57
N GLN A 239 5.35 -18.92 17.86
CA GLN A 239 5.07 -17.80 18.76
C GLN A 239 4.06 -16.83 18.13
N VAL A 240 4.15 -16.59 16.82
CA VAL A 240 3.20 -15.79 16.06
C VAL A 240 1.84 -16.47 15.97
N ILE A 241 1.78 -17.78 15.67
CA ILE A 241 0.53 -18.55 15.61
C ILE A 241 -0.18 -18.49 16.96
N LYS A 242 0.51 -18.81 18.06
CA LYS A 242 -0.07 -18.79 19.42
C LYS A 242 -0.66 -17.44 19.78
N ASN A 243 0.05 -16.36 19.48
CA ASN A 243 -0.42 -14.99 19.77
C ASN A 243 -1.56 -14.54 18.85
N LYS A 244 -1.55 -14.95 17.57
CA LYS A 244 -2.69 -14.73 16.65
C LYS A 244 -3.93 -15.50 17.12
N CYS A 245 -3.79 -16.75 17.58
CA CYS A 245 -4.90 -17.51 18.15
C CYS A 245 -5.46 -16.88 19.44
N LYS A 246 -4.59 -16.31 20.28
CA LYS A 246 -4.97 -15.72 21.57
C LYS A 246 -5.61 -14.32 21.44
N PHE A 247 -5.09 -13.47 20.56
CA PHE A 247 -5.44 -12.04 20.50
C PHE A 247 -5.96 -11.58 19.14
N GLY A 248 -5.88 -12.43 18.11
CA GLY A 248 -6.40 -12.13 16.78
C GLY A 248 -7.92 -12.01 16.81
N HIS A 249 -8.46 -11.09 16.01
CA HIS A 249 -9.89 -11.03 15.79
C HIS A 249 -10.31 -12.32 15.07
N ARG A 250 -11.20 -13.10 15.69
CA ARG A 250 -11.83 -14.28 15.09
C ARG A 250 -12.73 -13.87 13.93
N ARG A 251 -12.17 -13.44 12.80
CA ARG A 251 -12.92 -13.33 11.56
C ARG A 251 -12.97 -14.71 10.91
N GLY A 252 -14.10 -15.39 11.10
CA GLY A 252 -14.54 -16.50 10.24
C GLY A 252 -13.83 -17.85 10.37
N GLN A 253 -12.97 -18.07 11.37
CA GLN A 253 -12.41 -19.42 11.59
C GLN A 253 -13.32 -20.22 12.54
N THR A 254 -14.18 -21.06 11.95
CA THR A 254 -14.67 -22.27 12.61
C THR A 254 -13.43 -23.03 13.06
N ARG A 255 -13.33 -23.28 14.36
CA ARG A 255 -12.25 -24.02 15.00
C ARG A 255 -12.10 -25.37 14.28
N LYS A 256 -11.16 -25.50 13.33
CA LYS A 256 -10.71 -26.83 12.89
C LYS A 256 -10.13 -27.48 14.14
N SER A 257 -10.92 -28.38 14.71
CA SER A 257 -10.54 -29.09 15.91
C SER A 257 -9.33 -29.96 15.60
N LEU A 258 -8.55 -30.31 16.61
CA LEU A 258 -7.44 -31.26 16.50
C LEU A 258 -7.90 -32.63 15.95
N ALA A 259 -9.21 -32.89 15.87
CA ALA A 259 -9.77 -34.03 15.16
C ALA A 259 -9.63 -33.94 13.63
N ASP A 260 -9.68 -32.75 13.02
CA ASP A 260 -9.53 -32.60 11.56
C ASP A 260 -8.14 -32.99 11.07
N ILE A 261 -7.10 -32.71 11.87
CA ILE A 261 -5.71 -33.10 11.54
C ILE A 261 -5.56 -34.62 11.52
N ARG A 262 -6.24 -35.33 12.45
CA ARG A 262 -6.21 -36.80 12.50
C ARG A 262 -7.00 -37.43 11.35
N PHE A 263 -8.06 -36.80 10.85
CA PHE A 263 -8.82 -37.34 9.72
C PHE A 263 -8.08 -37.22 8.38
N ASP A 264 -7.27 -36.18 8.19
CA ASP A 264 -6.46 -36.03 6.96
C ASP A 264 -5.28 -37.02 6.93
N GLU A 265 -4.63 -37.31 8.06
CA GLU A 265 -3.59 -38.37 8.12
C GLU A 265 -4.16 -39.77 7.83
N ILE A 266 -5.34 -40.10 8.36
CA ILE A 266 -5.97 -41.41 8.13
C ILE A 266 -6.36 -41.60 6.66
N LYS A 267 -6.82 -40.55 5.96
CA LYS A 267 -7.12 -40.63 4.52
C LYS A 267 -5.86 -40.80 3.66
N ILE A 268 -4.75 -40.15 4.02
CA ILE A 268 -3.49 -40.25 3.27
C ILE A 268 -2.89 -41.67 3.36
N VAL A 269 -3.02 -42.33 4.52
CA VAL A 269 -2.53 -43.70 4.70
C VAL A 269 -3.37 -44.71 3.93
N GLN A 270 -4.69 -44.52 3.84
CA GLN A 270 -5.59 -45.47 3.19
C GLN A 270 -5.48 -45.47 1.66
N ILE A 271 -5.11 -44.34 1.05
CA ILE A 271 -4.88 -44.23 -0.40
C ILE A 271 -3.57 -44.92 -0.81
N LYS A 272 -2.54 -44.94 0.06
CA LYS A 272 -1.24 -45.58 -0.24
C LYS A 272 -1.25 -47.11 -0.17
N LEU A 273 -2.27 -47.73 0.41
CA LEU A 273 -2.41 -49.19 0.52
C LEU A 273 -3.29 -49.80 -0.59
N SER A 274 -3.77 -49.00 -1.54
CA SER A 274 -4.73 -49.41 -2.58
C SER A 274 -4.19 -49.33 -4.02
N THR A 275 -2.87 -49.26 -4.20
CA THR A 275 -2.17 -49.30 -5.50
C THR A 275 -1.01 -50.26 -5.41
#